data_AF-A0A7X5L4E1-F1
#
_entry.id   AF-A0A7X5L4E1-F1
#
_cell.length_a   1.000
_cell.length_b   1.000
_cell.length_c   1.000
_cell.angle_alpha   90.00
_cell.angle_beta   90.00
_cell.angle_gamma   90.00
#
_symmetry.space_group_name_H-M   'P 1'
#
loop_
_entity.id
_entity.type
_entity.pdbx_description
1 polymer ?
#
loop_
_entity_poly.entity_id
_entity_poly.type
_entity_poly.pdbx_seq_one_letter_code
_entity_poly.pdbx_strand_id
1 'polypeptide(L)' 'AFTCETILDKLKTINFADIQEQGFIPLYTRDKLTDALHEICGFDTDFKFITKSHMKTIQKKSKGRK' A
#
# COMPACT_ATOMS: atom_id res chain seq x y z
N ALA A 1 7.81 18.61 5.54
CA ALA A 1 8.74 17.50 5.23
C ALA A 1 8.56 16.41 6.28
N PHE A 2 8.50 15.14 5.88
CA PHE A 2 8.40 14.01 6.81
C PHE A 2 9.79 13.54 7.20
N THR A 3 9.97 13.08 8.45
CA THR A 3 11.24 12.47 8.87
C THR A 3 11.30 11.02 8.39
N CYS A 4 12.51 10.49 8.22
CA CYS A 4 12.71 9.09 7.85
C CYS A 4 12.05 8.14 8.86
N GLU A 5 12.09 8.49 10.16
CA GLU A 5 11.48 7.71 11.24
C GLU A 5 9.96 7.62 11.08
N THR A 6 9.29 8.75 10.82
CA THR A 6 7.83 8.78 10.59
C THR A 6 7.45 7.98 9.35
N ILE A 7 8.23 8.06 8.28
CA ILE A 7 7.99 7.28 7.06
C ILE A 7 8.14 5.78 7.35
N LEU A 8 9.23 5.37 8.00
CA LEU A 8 9.51 3.97 8.32
C LEU A 8 8.47 3.39 9.27
N ASP A 9 8.07 4.15 10.29
CA ASP A 9 7.04 3.73 11.23
C ASP A 9 5.72 3.52 10.50
N LYS A 10 5.28 4.49 9.69
CA LYS A 10 4.04 4.36 8.91
C LYS A 10 4.10 3.18 7.95
N LEU A 11 5.18 2.98 7.21
CA LEU A 11 5.32 1.84 6.29
C LEU A 11 5.15 0.50 6.98
N LYS A 12 5.62 0.35 8.23
CA LYS A 12 5.41 -0.86 9.04
C LYS A 12 3.95 -1.06 9.46
N THR A 13 3.17 0.02 9.57
CA THR A 13 1.74 -0.06 9.89
C THR A 13 0.86 -0.41 8.69
N ILE A 14 1.36 -0.28 7.46
CA ILE A 14 0.62 -0.63 6.25
C ILE A 14 0.45 -2.15 6.17
N ASN A 15 -0.68 -2.62 6.66
CA ASN A 15 -1.04 -4.04 6.73
C ASN A 15 -2.33 -4.31 5.95
N PHE A 16 -2.52 -5.56 5.56
CA PHE A 16 -3.68 -6.01 4.79
C PHE A 16 -4.21 -7.33 5.36
N ALA A 17 -5.54 -7.44 5.48
CA ALA A 17 -6.21 -8.70 5.73
C ALA A 17 -6.36 -9.49 4.44
N ASP A 18 -5.99 -10.76 4.45
CA ASP A 18 -6.25 -11.70 3.35
C ASP A 18 -7.69 -12.23 3.47
N ILE A 19 -8.48 -12.07 2.40
CA ILE A 19 -9.80 -12.68 2.28
C ILE A 19 -9.64 -13.90 1.38
N GLN A 20 -9.50 -15.06 2.03
CA GLN A 20 -9.61 -16.42 1.50
C GLN A 20 -9.78 -16.50 -0.03
N GLU A 21 -8.68 -16.27 -0.74
CA GLU A 21 -8.56 -16.39 -2.19
C GLU A 21 -9.16 -15.28 -3.08
N GLN A 22 -9.93 -14.34 -2.55
CA GLN A 22 -10.55 -13.26 -3.33
C GLN A 22 -9.65 -12.02 -3.45
N GLY A 23 -8.93 -11.67 -2.39
CA GLY A 23 -8.14 -10.44 -2.37
C GLY A 23 -7.74 -9.99 -0.97
N PHE A 24 -7.51 -8.68 -0.84
CA PHE A 24 -6.94 -8.07 0.34
C PHE A 24 -7.73 -6.83 0.75
N ILE A 25 -7.89 -6.60 2.05
CA ILE A 25 -8.46 -5.36 2.59
C ILE A 25 -7.36 -4.63 3.38
N PRO A 26 -7.08 -3.35 3.10
CA PRO A 26 -6.15 -2.58 3.91
C PRO A 26 -6.67 -2.40 5.33
N LEU A 27 -5.78 -2.59 6.31
CA LEU A 27 -6.04 -2.44 7.75
C LEU A 27 -5.50 -1.13 8.31
N TYR A 28 -5.17 -0.18 7.43
CA TYR A 28 -4.67 1.14 7.79
C TYR A 28 -5.55 2.22 7.16
N THR A 29 -5.49 3.43 7.71
CA THR A 29 -6.22 4.59 7.19
C THR A 29 -5.33 5.48 6.36
N ARG A 30 -5.93 6.08 5.33
CA ARG A 30 -5.30 7.10 4.49
C ARG A 30 -5.00 8.34 5.33
N ASP A 31 -3.78 8.81 5.21
CA ASP A 31 -3.28 10.07 5.75
C ASP A 31 -2.39 10.78 4.71
N LYS A 32 -1.95 11.99 5.08
CA LYS A 32 -1.10 12.84 4.24
C LYS A 32 0.21 12.17 3.80
N LEU A 33 0.73 11.22 4.57
CA LEU A 33 1.96 10.51 4.23
C LEU A 33 1.68 9.40 3.23
N THR A 34 0.61 8.63 3.42
CA THR A 34 0.17 7.63 2.43
C THR A 34 -0.26 8.28 1.12
N ASP A 35 -0.88 9.46 1.15
CA ASP A 35 -1.19 10.26 -0.04
C ASP A 35 0.06 10.55 -0.87
N ALA A 36 1.09 11.10 -0.21
CA ALA A 36 2.36 11.41 -0.87
C ALA A 36 3.05 10.12 -1.38
N LEU A 37 2.95 9.02 -0.64
CA LEU A 37 3.47 7.71 -1.06
C LEU A 37 2.77 7.21 -2.33
N HIS A 38 1.44 7.31 -2.41
CA HIS A 38 0.68 6.90 -3.59
C HIS A 38 1.03 7.74 -4.81
N GLU A 39 1.17 9.05 -4.64
CA GLU A 39 1.57 9.97 -5.71
C GLU A 39 2.97 9.64 -6.25
N ILE A 40 3.94 9.44 -5.36
CA ILE A 40 5.34 9.16 -5.73
C ILE A 40 5.47 7.75 -6.34
N CYS A 41 4.79 6.75 -5.76
CA CYS A 41 4.90 5.36 -6.19
C CYS A 41 4.06 5.03 -7.43
N GLY A 42 3.01 5.83 -7.74
CA GLY A 42 2.14 5.61 -8.90
C GLY A 42 1.27 4.35 -8.78
N PHE A 43 0.92 3.97 -7.55
CA PHE A 43 -0.07 2.93 -7.24
C PHE A 43 -0.72 3.20 -5.88
N ASP A 44 -2.01 2.92 -5.81
CA ASP A 44 -2.82 3.07 -4.59
C ASP A 44 -2.95 1.73 -3.86
N THR A 45 -3.01 1.78 -2.53
CA THR A 45 -3.13 0.60 -1.66
C THR A 45 -4.27 0.76 -0.63
N ASP A 46 -5.11 1.78 -0.74
CA ASP A 46 -6.12 2.18 0.24
C ASP A 46 -7.55 1.79 -0.15
N PHE A 47 -7.72 1.10 -1.27
CA PHE A 47 -9.03 0.62 -1.69
C PHE A 47 -9.66 -0.30 -0.64
N LYS A 48 -10.97 -0.14 -0.40
CA LYS A 48 -11.76 -1.02 0.48
C LYS A 48 -11.60 -2.51 0.17
N PHE A 49 -11.24 -2.84 -1.07
CA PHE A 49 -10.90 -4.19 -1.50
C PHE A 49 -9.90 -4.15 -2.66
N ILE A 50 -8.84 -4.95 -2.55
CA ILE A 50 -7.76 -5.08 -3.52
C ILE A 50 -7.79 -6.52 -4.04
N THR A 51 -8.04 -6.71 -5.34
CA THR A 51 -8.03 -8.05 -5.94
C THR A 51 -6.62 -8.66 -5.95
N LYS A 52 -6.52 -9.99 -6.03
CA LYS A 52 -5.22 -10.68 -6.14
C LYS A 52 -4.38 -10.20 -7.34
N SER A 53 -5.00 -9.96 -8.49
CA SER A 53 -4.30 -9.47 -9.69
C SER A 53 -3.75 -8.07 -9.47
N HIS A 54 -4.51 -7.19 -8.84
CA HIS A 54 -4.07 -5.83 -8.53
C HIS A 54 -2.94 -5.83 -7.50
N MET A 55 -3.05 -6.64 -6.43
CA MET A 55 -1.97 -6.82 -5.46
C MET A 55 -0.67 -7.33 -6.13
N LYS A 56 -0.76 -8.27 -7.07
CA LYS A 56 0.41 -8.71 -7.85
C LYS A 56 1.02 -7.56 -8.65
N THR A 57 0.22 -6.70 -9.25
CA THR A 57 0.69 -5.50 -9.96
C THR A 57 1.38 -4.51 -9.02
N ILE A 58 0.80 -4.24 -7.85
CA ILE A 58 1.40 -3.40 -6.81
C ILE A 58 2.76 -3.97 -6.39
N GLN A 59 2.83 -5.27 -6.10
CA GLN A 59 4.08 -5.93 -5.69
C GLN A 59 5.15 -5.88 -6.78
N LYS A 60 4.77 -6.02 -8.06
CA LYS A 60 5.70 -5.88 -9.19
C LYS A 60 6.27 -4.46 -9.25
N LYS A 61 5.40 -3.45 -9.25
CA LYS A 61 5.78 -2.04 -9.25
C LYS A 61 6.67 -1.67 -8.07
N SER A 62 6.30 -2.07 -6.86
CA SER A 62 7.05 -1.80 -5.63
C SER A 62 8.46 -2.41 -5.64
N LYS A 63 8.63 -3.57 -6.30
CA LYS A 63 9.93 -4.23 -6.45
C LYS A 63 10.72 -3.75 -7.69
N GLY A 64 10.23 -2.73 -8.41
CA GLY A 64 10.84 -2.25 -9.64
C GLY A 64 10.82 -3.26 -10.80
N ARG A 65 9.94 -4.26 -10.75
CA ARG A 65 9.80 -5.28 -11.79
C ARG A 65 8.72 -4.82 -12.78
N LYS A 66 9.05 -4.81 -14.08
CA LYS A 66 8.07 -4.60 -15.16
C LYS A 66 7.15 -5.82 -15.30
#